data_AF-A0A3D9EV37-F1
#
_entry.id   AF-A0A3D9EV37-F1
#
_cell.length_a   1.000
_cell.length_b   1.000
_cell.length_c   1.000
_cell.angle_alpha   90.00
_cell.angle_beta   90.00
_cell.angle_gamma   90.00
#
_symmetry.space_group_name_H-M   'P 1'
#
loop_
_entity.id
_entity.type
_entity.pdbx_description
1 polymer ?
#
loop_
_entity_poly.entity_id
_entity_poly.type
_entity_poly.pdbx_seq_one_letter_code
_entity_poly.pdbx_strand_id
1 'polypeptide(L)'
;MRVDYFSCSWAATSPVRRGCRAIAGFLGGLVLAGCAGHPVPEPEPRVVRVEVPVPVPCRVKTPAVPAWAADGLRREDSLEVKVRALLAERRQAKGYIRELQAEVQACD
;
A
#
# COMPACT_ATOMS: atom_id res chain seq x y z
N MET A 1 -14.62 10.85 -20.93
CA MET A 1 -15.02 12.13 -21.55
C MET A 1 -14.00 12.48 -22.61
N ARG A 2 -14.46 12.67 -23.87
CA ARG A 2 -13.79 13.10 -25.12
C ARG A 2 -12.55 12.30 -25.60
N VAL A 3 -12.63 11.51 -26.68
CA VAL A 3 -12.82 11.80 -28.14
C VAL A 3 -11.63 12.68 -28.63
N ASP A 4 -10.84 12.34 -29.66
CA ASP A 4 -11.21 12.32 -31.08
C ASP A 4 -10.10 11.78 -32.02
N TYR A 5 -10.58 11.14 -33.11
CA TYR A 5 -10.14 11.25 -34.51
C TYR A 5 -8.68 11.03 -34.91
N PHE A 6 -8.48 9.97 -35.70
CA PHE A 6 -7.80 10.06 -37.02
C PHE A 6 -8.46 9.00 -37.92
N SER A 7 -9.53 9.34 -38.62
CA SER A 7 -9.47 9.88 -39.98
C SER A 7 -8.54 9.07 -40.88
N CYS A 8 -9.07 7.98 -41.43
CA CYS A 8 -8.82 7.65 -42.83
C CYS A 8 -10.19 7.49 -43.51
N SER A 9 -10.79 8.66 -43.78
CA SER A 9 -11.26 8.92 -45.13
C SER A 9 -10.17 8.42 -46.09
N TRP A 10 -10.54 7.66 -47.12
CA TRP A 10 -10.02 7.79 -48.48
C TRP A 10 -10.70 6.71 -49.33
N ALA A 11 -11.47 7.24 -50.29
CA ALA A 11 -11.56 6.76 -51.65
C ALA A 11 -12.32 5.45 -51.96
N ALA A 12 -13.30 5.66 -52.85
CA ALA A 12 -13.55 4.85 -54.03
C ALA A 12 -14.42 3.60 -53.87
N THR A 13 -15.71 3.85 -54.06
CA THR A 13 -16.62 3.11 -54.95
C THR A 13 -15.90 2.27 -56.02
N SER A 14 -16.02 0.94 -55.93
CA SER A 14 -15.91 0.04 -57.09
C SER A 14 -16.81 -1.19 -56.89
N PRO A 15 -17.57 -1.62 -57.92
CA PRO A 15 -18.53 -2.72 -57.80
C PRO A 15 -17.89 -4.12 -57.67
N VAL A 16 -16.56 -4.21 -57.71
CA VAL A 16 -15.77 -5.46 -57.62
C VAL A 16 -15.48 -5.88 -56.16
N ARG A 17 -16.04 -5.18 -55.16
CA ARG A 17 -15.70 -5.37 -53.73
C ARG A 17 -16.52 -6.45 -53.00
N ARG A 18 -17.46 -7.14 -53.67
CA ARG A 18 -18.33 -8.18 -53.05
C ARG A 18 -17.70 -9.58 -53.03
N GLY A 19 -16.84 -9.94 -53.98
CA GLY A 19 -16.23 -11.29 -54.06
C GLY A 19 -15.10 -11.55 -53.06
N CYS A 20 -14.19 -10.58 -52.85
CA CYS A 20 -13.02 -10.79 -51.98
C CYS A 20 -13.31 -10.74 -50.46
N ARG A 21 -14.43 -10.13 -50.01
CA ARG A 21 -14.76 -10.06 -48.57
C ARG A 21 -15.13 -11.42 -47.97
N ALA A 22 -15.69 -12.33 -48.78
CA ALA A 22 -16.10 -13.64 -48.30
C ALA A 22 -14.91 -14.57 -48.01
N ILE A 23 -13.88 -14.54 -48.85
CA ILE A 23 -12.69 -15.39 -48.71
C ILE A 23 -11.80 -14.91 -47.56
N ALA A 24 -11.63 -13.59 -47.40
CA ALA A 24 -10.86 -13.02 -46.29
C ALA A 24 -11.54 -13.22 -44.92
N GLY A 25 -12.87 -13.25 -44.86
CA GLY A 25 -13.61 -13.55 -43.63
C GLY A 25 -13.49 -15.02 -43.20
N PHE A 26 -13.50 -15.95 -44.17
CA PHE A 26 -13.41 -17.39 -43.89
C PHE A 26 -11.99 -17.82 -43.51
N LEU A 27 -10.95 -17.30 -44.20
CA LEU A 27 -9.55 -17.52 -43.81
C LEU A 27 -9.17 -16.84 -42.49
N GLY A 28 -9.70 -15.63 -42.23
CA GLY A 28 -9.51 -14.96 -40.94
C GLY A 28 -10.12 -15.73 -39.76
N GLY A 29 -11.31 -16.30 -39.93
CA GLY A 29 -11.96 -17.13 -38.91
C GLY A 29 -11.18 -18.41 -38.58
N LEU A 30 -10.61 -19.08 -39.58
CA LEU A 30 -9.82 -20.30 -39.39
C LEU A 30 -8.50 -20.03 -38.66
N VAL A 31 -7.82 -18.92 -38.94
CA VAL A 31 -6.57 -18.54 -38.25
C VAL A 31 -6.83 -18.16 -36.79
N LEU A 32 -7.95 -17.48 -36.49
CA LEU A 32 -8.33 -17.12 -35.12
C LEU A 32 -8.77 -18.32 -34.26
N ALA A 33 -9.42 -19.32 -34.86
CA ALA A 33 -9.81 -20.55 -34.16
C ALA A 33 -8.61 -21.39 -33.71
N GLY A 34 -7.46 -21.29 -34.37
CA GLY A 34 -6.22 -21.98 -33.99
C GLY A 34 -5.60 -21.47 -32.68
N CYS A 35 -5.77 -20.19 -32.33
CA CYS A 35 -5.22 -19.63 -31.10
C CYS A 35 -6.05 -19.94 -29.84
N ALA A 36 -7.35 -20.25 -29.99
CA ALA A 36 -8.22 -20.60 -28.87
C ALA A 36 -8.19 -22.11 -28.52
N GLY A 37 -7.63 -22.94 -29.42
CA GLY A 37 -7.65 -24.40 -29.33
C GLY A 37 -6.41 -25.04 -28.71
N HIS A 38 -5.47 -24.26 -28.15
CA HIS A 38 -4.34 -24.81 -27.40
C HIS A 38 -4.76 -25.02 -25.93
N PRO A 39 -5.10 -26.25 -25.50
CA PRO A 39 -5.20 -26.55 -24.08
C PRO A 39 -3.80 -26.39 -23.49
N VAL A 40 -3.59 -25.30 -22.76
CA VAL A 40 -2.39 -25.16 -21.93
C VAL A 40 -2.46 -26.29 -20.91
N PRO A 41 -1.49 -27.24 -20.90
CA PRO A 41 -1.50 -28.31 -19.92
C PRO A 41 -1.50 -27.69 -18.53
N GLU A 42 -2.47 -28.09 -17.72
CA GLU A 42 -2.60 -27.59 -16.35
C GLU A 42 -1.30 -27.94 -15.61
N PRO A 43 -0.54 -26.95 -15.12
CA PRO A 43 0.75 -27.22 -14.51
C PRO A 43 0.55 -28.12 -13.29
N GLU A 44 1.25 -29.26 -13.25
CA GLU A 44 1.19 -30.17 -12.10
C GLU A 44 1.43 -29.38 -10.79
N PRO A 45 0.53 -29.45 -9.80
CA PRO A 45 0.66 -28.70 -8.57
C PRO A 45 1.92 -29.15 -7.81
N ARG A 46 2.97 -28.33 -7.87
CA ARG A 46 4.21 -28.52 -7.11
C ARG A 46 3.96 -28.07 -5.67
N VAL A 47 3.90 -29.02 -4.74
CA VAL A 47 3.80 -28.71 -3.31
C VAL A 47 5.14 -28.18 -2.80
N VAL A 48 5.20 -26.88 -2.53
CA VAL A 48 6.38 -26.22 -1.97
C VAL A 48 6.18 -26.07 -0.45
N ARG A 49 7.14 -26.54 0.34
CA ARG A 49 7.17 -26.25 1.77
C ARG A 49 7.65 -24.80 1.94
N VAL A 50 6.83 -23.99 2.61
CA VAL A 50 7.14 -22.60 2.94
C VAL A 50 7.33 -22.49 4.44
N GLU A 51 8.47 -21.96 4.87
CA GLU A 51 8.65 -21.59 6.27
C GLU A 51 7.89 -20.29 6.52
N VAL A 52 6.89 -20.36 7.40
CA VAL A 52 6.13 -19.18 7.81
C VAL A 52 6.77 -18.64 9.07
N PRO A 53 7.31 -17.41 9.06
CA PRO A 53 7.84 -16.79 10.27
C PRO A 53 6.70 -16.64 11.28
N VAL A 54 6.90 -17.18 12.48
CA VAL A 54 5.98 -17.02 13.60
C VAL A 54 6.36 -15.77 14.40
N PRO A 55 5.39 -14.94 14.80
CA PRO A 55 5.68 -13.75 15.60
C PRO A 55 6.22 -14.18 16.97
N VAL A 56 7.42 -13.73 17.31
CA VAL A 56 8.04 -13.94 18.61
C VAL A 56 7.76 -12.75 19.54
N PRO A 57 7.58 -12.97 20.85
CA PRO A 57 7.37 -11.87 21.78
C PRO A 57 8.65 -11.05 21.94
N CYS A 58 8.57 -9.76 21.63
CA CYS A 58 9.64 -8.82 21.92
C CYS A 58 9.73 -8.54 23.43
N ARG A 59 10.94 -8.55 23.99
CA ARG A 59 11.18 -8.23 25.40
C ARG A 59 11.72 -6.81 25.51
N VAL A 60 10.84 -5.89 25.87
CA VAL A 60 11.18 -4.50 26.16
C VAL A 60 11.15 -4.24 27.65
N LYS A 61 11.90 -3.23 28.08
CA LYS A 61 11.86 -2.76 29.47
C LYS A 61 11.01 -1.51 29.51
N THR A 62 9.98 -1.49 30.35
CA THR A 62 9.22 -0.26 30.58
C THR A 62 10.14 0.78 31.24
N PRO A 63 10.34 1.96 30.62
CA PRO A 63 11.08 3.05 31.22
C PRO A 63 10.43 3.49 32.53
N ALA A 64 11.22 3.98 33.48
CA ALA A 64 10.70 4.40 34.78
C ALA A 64 9.87 5.68 34.62
N VAL A 65 8.73 5.74 35.30
CA VAL A 65 7.91 6.96 35.34
C VAL A 65 8.72 8.05 36.08
N PRO A 66 8.91 9.24 35.48
CA PRO A 66 9.65 10.32 36.13
C PRO A 66 8.85 10.91 37.30
N ALA A 67 9.56 11.51 38.26
CA ALA A 67 8.94 12.37 39.26
C ALA A 67 8.44 13.64 38.58
N TRP A 68 7.12 13.78 38.44
CA TRP A 68 6.51 14.87 37.69
C TRP A 68 6.67 16.19 38.43
N ALA A 69 7.14 17.21 37.72
CA ALA A 69 7.42 18.51 38.34
C ALA A 69 6.16 19.18 38.93
N ALA A 70 4.95 18.85 38.46
CA ALA A 70 3.71 19.39 38.97
C ALA A 70 3.07 18.60 40.13
N ASP A 71 3.62 17.46 40.55
CA ASP A 71 3.03 16.65 41.63
C ASP A 71 2.90 17.41 42.96
N GLY A 72 3.76 18.40 43.19
CA GLY A 72 3.76 19.23 44.40
C GLY A 72 2.98 20.54 44.30
N LEU A 73 2.32 20.83 43.17
CA LEU A 73 1.61 22.10 42.99
C LEU A 73 0.39 22.22 43.91
N ARG A 74 0.25 23.37 44.53
CA ARG A 74 -0.92 23.75 45.33
C ARG A 74 -1.78 24.77 44.61
N ARG A 75 -3.05 24.86 45.02
CA ARG A 75 -3.98 25.85 44.46
C ARG A 75 -3.54 27.28 44.79
N GLU A 76 -2.97 27.47 45.97
CA GLU A 76 -2.55 28.78 46.49
C GLU A 76 -1.23 29.27 45.87
N ASP A 77 -0.49 28.41 45.17
CA ASP A 77 0.79 28.79 44.58
C ASP A 77 0.62 29.89 43.52
N SER A 78 1.62 30.78 43.45
CA SER A 78 1.66 31.87 42.48
C SER A 78 1.68 31.33 41.05
N LEU A 79 1.21 32.14 40.11
CA LEU A 79 1.16 31.74 38.70
C LEU A 79 2.57 31.40 38.17
N GLU A 80 3.59 32.14 38.59
CA GLU A 80 4.98 31.96 38.18
C GLU A 80 5.52 30.59 38.60
N VAL A 81 5.19 30.14 39.82
CA VAL A 81 5.56 28.80 40.32
C VAL A 81 4.89 27.73 39.47
N LYS A 82 3.59 27.89 39.20
CA LYS A 82 2.82 26.92 38.41
C LYS A 82 3.34 26.81 36.98
N VAL A 83 3.55 27.93 36.31
CA VAL A 83 4.06 27.97 34.93
C VAL A 83 5.45 27.33 34.85
N ARG A 84 6.33 27.62 35.81
CA ARG A 84 7.67 27.01 35.86
C ARG A 84 7.61 25.49 35.98
N ALA A 85 6.80 24.97 36.90
CA ALA A 85 6.63 23.54 37.11
C ALA A 85 6.05 22.86 35.85
N LEU A 86 4.99 23.42 35.26
CA LEU A 86 4.36 22.86 34.06
C LEU A 86 5.29 22.90 32.82
N LEU A 87 6.14 23.93 32.69
CA LEU A 87 7.14 23.97 31.63
C LEU A 87 8.28 22.96 31.85
N ALA A 88 8.64 22.68 33.10
CA ALA A 88 9.59 21.61 33.42
C ALA A 88 8.98 20.24 33.11
N GLU A 89 7.74 20.00 33.54
CA GLU A 89 7.00 18.76 33.30
C GLU A 89 6.80 18.49 31.80
N ARG A 90 6.45 19.52 31.02
CA ARG A 90 6.34 19.39 29.56
C ARG A 90 7.63 18.87 28.92
N ARG A 91 8.81 19.22 29.46
CA ARG A 91 10.09 18.70 28.98
C ARG A 91 10.30 17.26 29.45
N GLN A 92 9.96 16.94 30.70
CA GLN A 92 10.00 15.56 31.22
C GLN A 92 9.13 14.62 30.37
N ALA A 93 7.89 15.03 30.07
CA ALA A 93 6.95 14.22 29.28
C ALA A 93 7.48 13.97 27.86
N LYS A 94 8.08 14.97 27.22
CA LYS A 94 8.74 14.78 25.91
C LYS A 94 9.90 13.79 25.97
N GLY A 95 10.69 13.80 27.05
CA GLY A 95 11.76 12.84 27.28
C GLY A 95 11.22 11.41 27.44
N TYR A 96 10.25 11.24 28.33
CA TYR A 96 9.62 9.95 28.59
C TYR A 96 8.94 9.36 27.35
N ILE A 97 8.27 10.19 26.53
CA ILE A 97 7.71 9.75 25.25
C ILE A 97 8.80 9.22 24.31
N ARG A 98 9.96 9.87 24.25
CA ARG A 98 11.08 9.39 23.43
C ARG A 98 11.65 8.07 23.92
N GLU A 99 11.77 7.90 25.24
CA GLU A 99 12.19 6.63 25.83
C GLU A 99 11.20 5.51 25.49
N LEU A 100 9.89 5.77 25.63
CA LEU A 100 8.86 4.81 25.24
C LEU A 100 8.90 4.48 23.74
N GLN A 101 9.11 5.48 22.88
CA GLN A 101 9.25 5.28 21.44
C GLN A 101 10.48 4.44 21.11
N ALA A 102 11.60 4.65 21.81
CA ALA A 102 12.81 3.87 21.61
C ALA A 102 12.60 2.39 21.95
N GLU A 103 11.85 2.09 23.03
CA GLU A 103 11.51 0.71 23.38
C GLU A 103 10.59 0.06 22.33
N VAL A 104 9.62 0.79 21.78
CA VAL A 104 8.77 0.27 20.68
C VAL A 104 9.60 0.00 19.42
N GLN A 105 10.46 0.94 19.03
CA GLN A 105 11.33 0.81 17.86
C GLN A 105 12.36 -0.32 17.98
N ALA A 106 12.72 -0.73 19.19
CA ALA A 106 13.61 -1.87 19.40
C ALA A 106 12.97 -3.21 18.97
N CYS A 107 11.65 -3.25 18.75
CA CYS A 107 10.89 -4.43 18.39
C CYS A 107 10.34 -4.46 16.96
N ASP A 108 10.43 -3.34 16.23
CA ASP A 108 10.03 -3.23 14.83
C ASP A 108 11.07 -3.90 13.91
#